data_AF-A0A7S1HUR8-F1
#
_entry.id   AF-A0A7S1HUR8-F1
#
_cell.length_a   1.000
_cell.length_b   1.000
_cell.length_c   1.000
_cell.angle_alpha   90.00
_cell.angle_beta   90.00
_cell.angle_gamma   90.00
#
_symmetry.space_group_name_H-M   'P 1'
#
loop_
_entity.id
_entity.type
_entity.pdbx_description
1 polymer ?
#
loop_
_entity_poly.entity_id
_entity_poly.type
_entity_poly.pdbx_seq_one_letter_code
_entity_poly.pdbx_strand_id
1 'polypeptide(L)'
;MPLQEVGPEEVGVPYHGDVLPLGCAPSFAPPDTVKVLTAVRDFAPFQEWVWRMEQTDKYLISGFKVQAVDWFGSSIGWVRLQVEAINQQGDVLPTLMLMRGPAISILPVVQCEGADFVLLTAVPRPSVGQALLELPTGLFDEDAVFAGRAADLL
;
A
#
# COMPACT_ATOMS: atom_id res chain seq x y z
N MET A 1 20.62 4.03 -10.72
CA MET A 1 20.09 4.48 -12.02
C MET A 1 19.11 5.59 -11.71
N PRO A 2 19.33 6.84 -12.17
CA PRO A 2 18.32 7.87 -12.01
C PRO A 2 17.05 7.42 -12.73
N LEU A 3 15.88 7.64 -12.14
CA LEU A 3 14.64 7.27 -12.81
C LEU A 3 14.50 8.15 -14.05
N GLN A 4 14.13 7.53 -15.17
CA GLN A 4 13.78 8.23 -16.40
C GLN A 4 12.75 9.33 -16.15
N GLU A 5 12.80 10.38 -16.97
CA GLU A 5 11.95 11.58 -16.90
C GLU A 5 10.48 11.26 -16.56
N VAL A 6 9.91 12.10 -15.70
CA VAL A 6 8.48 12.06 -15.38
C VAL A 6 7.70 12.54 -16.60
N GLY A 7 6.54 11.94 -16.88
CA GLY A 7 5.62 12.47 -17.90
C GLY A 7 5.23 13.93 -17.60
N PRO A 8 4.77 14.71 -18.58
CA PRO A 8 4.56 16.16 -18.42
C PRO A 8 3.47 16.55 -17.42
N GLU A 9 2.63 15.60 -17.01
CA GLU A 9 1.51 15.80 -16.10
C GLU A 9 1.83 15.22 -14.71
N GLU A 10 1.87 16.10 -13.71
CA GLU A 10 2.19 15.78 -12.32
C GLU A 10 1.16 16.41 -11.37
N VAL A 11 1.00 15.81 -10.20
CA VAL A 11 0.24 16.35 -9.07
C VAL A 11 1.19 16.61 -7.91
N GLY A 12 1.03 17.76 -7.25
CA GLY A 12 1.83 18.09 -6.07
C GLY A 12 1.40 17.32 -4.82
N VAL A 13 2.38 16.84 -4.07
CA VAL A 13 2.21 16.18 -2.77
C VAL A 13 2.93 17.01 -1.71
N PRO A 14 2.22 17.57 -0.72
CA PRO A 14 2.86 18.26 0.41
C PRO A 14 3.78 17.31 1.17
N TYR A 15 5.01 17.74 1.44
CA TYR A 15 5.98 16.97 2.22
C TYR A 15 7.02 17.91 2.87
N HIS A 16 7.12 17.90 4.20
CA HIS A 16 8.11 18.70 4.95
C HIS A 16 8.14 20.20 4.61
N GLY A 17 6.98 20.77 4.23
CA GLY A 17 6.84 22.17 3.84
C GLY A 17 7.16 22.47 2.37
N ASP A 18 7.62 21.47 1.62
CA ASP A 18 7.78 21.51 0.18
C ASP A 18 6.61 20.81 -0.53
N VAL A 19 6.60 20.87 -1.87
CA VAL A 19 5.66 20.14 -2.73
C VAL A 19 6.45 19.22 -3.65
N LEU A 20 6.35 17.92 -3.40
CA LEU A 20 7.02 16.90 -4.20
C LEU A 20 6.16 16.47 -5.40
N PRO A 21 6.79 16.13 -6.54
CA PRO A 21 6.07 15.69 -7.72
C PRO A 21 5.58 14.24 -7.56
N LEU A 22 4.28 14.03 -7.81
CA LEU A 22 3.68 12.72 -8.07
C LEU A 22 3.33 12.65 -9.54
N GLY A 23 4.03 11.81 -10.29
CA GLY A 23 3.78 11.60 -11.71
C GLY A 23 3.68 10.13 -12.07
N CYS A 24 3.57 9.84 -13.35
CA CYS A 24 3.59 8.48 -13.86
C CYS A 24 4.99 8.07 -14.32
N ALA A 25 5.32 6.79 -14.15
CA ALA A 25 6.45 6.19 -14.83
C ALA A 25 6.19 6.14 -16.35
N PRO A 26 7.23 6.16 -17.21
CA PRO A 26 7.04 6.11 -18.66
C PRO A 26 6.23 4.92 -19.18
N SER A 27 6.24 3.81 -18.43
CA SER A 27 5.46 2.60 -18.74
C SER A 27 3.98 2.70 -18.41
N PHE A 28 3.53 3.78 -17.76
CA PHE A 28 2.17 3.96 -17.31
C PHE A 28 1.63 5.32 -17.80
N ALA A 29 0.76 5.28 -18.80
CA ALA A 29 0.15 6.48 -19.37
C ALA A 29 -1.39 6.31 -19.37
N PRO A 30 -2.06 6.53 -18.22
CA PRO A 30 -3.50 6.46 -18.17
C PRO A 30 -4.14 7.58 -19.01
N PRO A 31 -5.36 7.39 -19.58
CA PRO A 31 -6.00 8.38 -20.45
C PRO A 31 -6.27 9.75 -19.80
N ASP A 32 -6.46 9.79 -18.48
CA ASP A 32 -6.67 11.00 -17.69
C ASP A 32 -5.68 11.01 -16.53
N THR A 33 -4.43 11.40 -16.83
CA THR A 33 -3.31 11.35 -15.90
C THR A 33 -3.57 12.15 -14.64
N VAL A 34 -4.03 13.39 -14.77
CA VAL A 34 -4.26 14.28 -13.64
C VAL A 34 -5.33 13.70 -12.71
N LYS A 35 -6.43 13.17 -13.25
CA LYS A 35 -7.47 12.52 -12.43
C LYS A 35 -6.94 11.28 -11.72
N VAL A 36 -6.18 10.44 -12.41
CA VAL A 36 -5.60 9.23 -11.80
C VAL A 36 -4.60 9.59 -10.71
N LEU A 37 -3.69 10.52 -10.95
CA LEU A 37 -2.71 10.97 -9.96
C LEU A 37 -3.38 11.67 -8.77
N THR A 38 -4.46 12.43 -9.00
CA THR A 38 -5.28 13.01 -7.93
C THR A 38 -5.90 11.91 -7.08
N ALA A 39 -6.49 10.88 -7.69
CA ALA A 39 -7.05 9.75 -6.96
C ALA A 39 -5.97 8.97 -6.18
N VAL A 40 -4.76 8.81 -6.73
CA VAL A 40 -3.63 8.20 -6.02
C VAL A 40 -3.17 9.07 -4.84
N ARG A 41 -3.08 10.39 -5.00
CA ARG A 41 -2.77 11.32 -3.90
C ARG A 41 -3.80 11.23 -2.78
N ASP A 42 -5.07 11.03 -3.15
CA ASP A 42 -6.19 10.97 -2.21
C ASP A 42 -6.43 9.53 -1.68
N PHE A 43 -5.65 8.55 -2.14
CA PHE A 43 -5.74 7.16 -1.70
C PHE A 43 -5.20 7.01 -0.27
N ALA A 44 -6.03 6.53 0.67
CA ALA A 44 -5.69 6.50 2.09
C ALA A 44 -4.36 5.80 2.42
N PRO A 45 -3.99 4.64 1.81
CA PRO A 45 -2.69 4.02 2.02
C PRO A 45 -1.51 4.89 1.58
N PHE A 46 -1.67 5.71 0.54
CA PHE A 46 -0.64 6.66 0.10
C PHE A 46 -0.52 7.81 1.10
N GLN A 47 -1.64 8.42 1.50
CA GLN A 47 -1.65 9.53 2.47
C GLN A 47 -1.04 9.12 3.83
N GLU A 48 -1.44 7.96 4.35
CA GLU A 48 -0.92 7.43 5.61
C GLU A 48 0.60 7.17 5.53
N TRP A 49 1.08 6.66 4.40
CA TRP A 49 2.51 6.46 4.18
C TRP A 49 3.27 7.79 4.12
N VAL A 50 2.77 8.78 3.36
CA VAL A 50 3.36 10.13 3.29
C VAL A 50 3.42 10.75 4.69
N TRP A 51 2.31 10.71 5.43
CA TRP A 51 2.23 11.25 6.79
C TRP A 51 3.28 10.62 7.72
N ARG A 52 3.48 9.30 7.66
CA ARG A 52 4.52 8.60 8.45
C ARG A 52 5.93 9.02 8.08
N MET A 53 6.19 9.20 6.79
CA MET A 53 7.49 9.69 6.31
C MET A 53 7.73 11.13 6.77
N GLU A 54 6.69 11.96 6.83
CA GLU A 54 6.79 13.31 7.38
C GLU A 54 7.18 13.34 8.87
N GLN A 55 6.84 12.29 9.64
CA GLN A 55 7.21 12.21 11.06
C GLN A 55 8.70 11.93 11.30
N THR A 56 9.50 11.77 10.25
CA THR A 56 10.93 11.48 10.39
C THR A 56 11.78 12.26 9.39
N ASP A 57 12.95 12.71 9.84
CA ASP A 57 14.00 13.37 9.05
C ASP A 57 15.09 12.37 8.58
N LYS A 58 14.85 11.07 8.73
CA LYS A 58 15.81 10.01 8.39
C LYS A 58 15.92 9.75 6.89
N TYR A 59 14.93 10.21 6.14
CA TYR A 59 14.78 9.91 4.73
C TYR A 59 14.51 11.18 3.95
N LEU A 60 15.27 11.37 2.87
CA LEU A 60 15.02 12.42 1.90
C LEU A 60 14.30 11.80 0.70
N ILE A 61 13.13 12.32 0.37
CA ILE A 61 12.33 11.91 -0.78
C ILE A 61 12.39 13.01 -1.83
N SER A 62 12.64 12.65 -3.09
CA SER A 62 12.64 13.61 -4.21
C SER A 62 11.40 13.54 -5.10
N GLY A 63 10.63 12.46 -5.06
CA GLY A 63 9.39 12.35 -5.81
C GLY A 63 8.81 10.93 -5.91
N PHE A 64 7.67 10.85 -6.57
CA PHE A 64 6.84 9.66 -6.68
C PHE A 64 6.49 9.34 -8.13
N LYS A 65 6.58 8.06 -8.51
CA LYS A 65 6.23 7.57 -9.86
C LYS A 65 5.25 6.42 -9.78
N VAL A 66 4.03 6.64 -10.24
CA VAL A 66 3.00 5.60 -10.36
C VAL A 66 3.33 4.70 -11.54
N GLN A 67 3.44 3.40 -11.30
CA GLN A 67 3.72 2.40 -12.33
C GLN A 67 2.47 1.61 -12.75
N ALA A 68 1.48 1.51 -11.88
CA ALA A 68 0.18 0.91 -12.17
C ALA A 68 -0.84 1.30 -11.10
N VAL A 69 -2.10 1.35 -11.50
CA VAL A 69 -3.26 1.48 -10.60
C VAL A 69 -4.29 0.47 -11.07
N ASP A 70 -4.75 -0.38 -10.16
CA ASP A 70 -5.88 -1.27 -10.41
C ASP A 70 -7.09 -0.82 -9.61
N TRP A 71 -8.24 -0.94 -10.25
CA TRP A 71 -9.50 -0.39 -9.76
C TRP A 71 -10.49 -1.51 -9.45
N PHE A 72 -11.19 -1.38 -8.32
CA PHE A 72 -12.32 -2.22 -7.97
C PHE A 72 -13.59 -1.37 -8.08
N GLY A 73 -14.17 -1.35 -9.28
CA GLY A 73 -15.24 -0.41 -9.62
C GLY A 73 -14.70 1.02 -9.63
N SER A 74 -15.24 1.88 -8.77
CA SER A 74 -14.83 3.28 -8.64
C SER A 74 -13.68 3.52 -7.66
N SER A 75 -13.34 2.53 -6.82
CA SER A 75 -12.33 2.67 -5.77
C SER A 75 -11.00 2.07 -6.22
N ILE A 76 -9.90 2.66 -5.74
CA ILE A 76 -8.56 2.12 -6.00
C ILE A 76 -8.42 0.81 -5.22
N GLY A 77 -8.08 -0.26 -5.94
CA GLY A 77 -7.69 -1.54 -5.39
C GLY A 77 -6.26 -1.46 -4.88
N TRP A 78 -5.29 -1.33 -5.78
CA TRP A 78 -3.89 -1.18 -5.40
C TRP A 78 -3.15 -0.19 -6.29
N VAL A 79 -2.07 0.38 -5.73
CA VAL A 79 -1.14 1.26 -6.45
C VAL A 79 0.25 0.64 -6.42
N ARG A 80 0.85 0.45 -7.59
CA ARG A 80 2.27 0.13 -7.70
C ARG A 80 3.04 1.45 -7.80
N LEU A 81 3.73 1.81 -6.73
CA LEU A 81 4.41 3.09 -6.60
C LEU A 81 5.92 2.89 -6.57
N GLN A 82 6.64 3.72 -7.32
CA GLN A 82 8.07 3.89 -7.17
C GLN A 82 8.38 5.23 -6.50
N VAL A 83 9.32 5.25 -5.55
CA VAL A 83 9.69 6.42 -4.77
C VAL A 83 11.19 6.60 -4.81
N GLU A 84 11.65 7.81 -5.08
CA GLU A 84 13.07 8.13 -4.94
C GLU A 84 13.34 8.54 -3.50
N ALA A 85 14.06 7.71 -2.75
CA ALA A 85 14.39 8.01 -1.37
C ALA A 85 15.83 7.59 -1.01
N ILE A 86 16.50 8.43 -0.24
CA ILE A 86 17.82 8.15 0.34
C ILE A 86 17.78 8.29 1.86
N ASN A 87 18.60 7.52 2.57
CA ASN A 87 18.81 7.71 4.00
C ASN A 87 19.86 8.82 4.27
N GLN A 88 20.08 9.14 5.55
CA GLN A 88 21.08 10.11 5.99
C GLN A 88 22.54 9.74 5.61
N GLN A 89 22.80 8.47 5.31
CA GLN A 89 24.10 7.97 4.84
C GLN A 89 24.28 8.09 3.32
N GLY A 90 23.23 8.48 2.59
CA GLY A 90 23.21 8.57 1.13
C GLY A 90 22.87 7.26 0.43
N ASP A 91 22.49 6.20 1.16
CA ASP A 91 22.08 4.94 0.56
C ASP A 91 20.68 5.06 -0.04
N VAL A 92 20.53 4.52 -1.25
CA VAL A 92 19.23 4.44 -1.93
C VAL A 92 18.37 3.37 -1.26
N LEU A 93 17.17 3.76 -0.85
CA LEU A 93 16.20 2.85 -0.23
C LEU A 93 15.51 1.98 -1.30
N PRO A 94 14.92 0.84 -0.91
CA PRO A 94 13.97 0.12 -1.76
C PRO A 94 12.88 1.07 -2.25
N THR A 95 12.83 1.29 -3.56
CA THR A 95 12.00 2.33 -4.16
C THR A 95 10.63 1.83 -4.58
N LEU A 96 10.38 0.52 -4.65
CA LEU A 96 9.13 -0.03 -5.17
C LEU A 96 8.21 -0.53 -4.06
N MET A 97 6.97 -0.05 -4.04
CA MET A 97 5.93 -0.42 -3.09
C MET A 97 4.63 -0.82 -3.81
N LEU A 98 3.93 -1.80 -3.24
CA LEU A 98 2.56 -2.12 -3.61
C LEU A 98 1.64 -1.69 -2.47
N MET A 99 0.85 -0.64 -2.71
CA MET A 99 -0.04 -0.06 -1.73
C MET A 99 -1.44 -0.66 -1.89
N ARG A 100 -1.94 -1.35 -0.85
CA ARG A 100 -3.27 -1.98 -0.83
C ARG A 100 -4.09 -1.68 0.42
N GLY A 101 -3.50 -1.02 1.42
CA GLY A 101 -4.11 -0.76 2.71
C GLY A 101 -3.75 -1.80 3.78
N PRO A 102 -4.18 -1.58 5.03
CA PRO A 102 -3.83 -2.43 6.15
C PRO A 102 -4.50 -3.80 6.06
N ALA A 103 -3.82 -4.80 6.61
CA ALA A 103 -4.33 -6.15 6.81
C ALA A 103 -4.44 -6.44 8.31
N ILE A 104 -5.40 -7.29 8.68
CA ILE A 104 -5.59 -7.78 10.03
C ILE A 104 -5.65 -9.31 10.03
N SER A 105 -5.06 -9.92 11.05
CA SER A 105 -5.13 -11.35 11.30
C SER A 105 -5.49 -11.59 12.77
N ILE A 106 -6.30 -12.61 13.04
CA ILE A 106 -6.65 -13.03 14.41
C ILE A 106 -5.99 -14.39 14.69
N LEU A 107 -5.47 -14.57 15.91
CA LEU A 107 -5.00 -15.85 16.44
C LEU A 107 -6.04 -16.39 17.45
N PRO A 108 -6.99 -17.25 17.04
CA PRO A 108 -8.00 -17.78 17.95
C PRO A 108 -7.39 -18.95 18.73
N VAL A 109 -7.37 -18.83 20.05
CA VAL A 109 -6.91 -19.89 20.95
C VAL A 109 -8.12 -20.55 21.60
N VAL A 110 -8.27 -21.85 21.38
CA VAL A 110 -9.33 -22.68 21.97
C VAL A 110 -8.71 -23.57 23.03
N GLN A 111 -9.21 -23.50 24.26
CA GLN A 111 -8.77 -24.37 25.34
C GLN A 111 -9.72 -25.56 25.46
N CYS A 112 -9.20 -26.78 25.38
CA CYS A 112 -9.97 -28.01 25.52
C CYS A 112 -9.15 -29.03 26.32
N GLU A 113 -9.75 -29.62 27.36
CA GLU A 113 -9.14 -30.68 28.18
C GLU A 113 -7.74 -30.34 28.74
N GLY A 114 -7.50 -29.06 29.05
CA GLY A 114 -6.21 -28.59 29.58
C GLY A 114 -5.11 -28.39 28.53
N ALA A 115 -5.45 -28.44 27.24
CA ALA A 115 -4.56 -28.12 26.13
C ALA A 115 -5.09 -26.91 25.33
N ASP A 116 -4.15 -26.13 24.78
CA ASP A 116 -4.42 -24.98 23.91
C ASP A 116 -4.32 -25.40 22.44
N PHE A 117 -5.31 -25.01 21.65
CA PHE A 117 -5.39 -25.25 20.21
C PHE A 117 -5.53 -23.92 19.47
N VAL A 118 -4.98 -23.85 18.26
CA VAL A 118 -5.14 -22.70 17.37
C VAL A 118 -6.11 -23.08 16.25
N LEU A 119 -7.15 -22.27 16.07
CA LEU A 119 -8.04 -22.43 14.93
C LEU A 119 -7.40 -21.82 13.67
N LEU A 120 -7.25 -22.65 12.63
CA LEU A 120 -6.76 -22.24 11.31
C LEU A 120 -7.87 -22.40 10.27
N THR A 121 -7.75 -21.63 9.19
CA THR A 121 -8.62 -21.73 8.02
C THR A 121 -7.84 -22.31 6.84
N ALA A 122 -8.48 -23.17 6.05
CA ALA A 122 -7.91 -23.64 4.78
C ALA A 122 -8.24 -22.62 3.68
N VAL A 123 -7.29 -21.77 3.36
CA VAL A 123 -7.46 -20.67 2.40
C VAL A 123 -6.89 -21.08 1.04
N PRO A 124 -7.69 -21.09 -0.05
CA PRO A 124 -7.15 -21.28 -1.38
C PRO A 124 -6.19 -20.15 -1.76
N ARG A 125 -4.96 -20.47 -2.17
CA ARG A 125 -3.96 -19.51 -2.64
C ARG A 125 -3.57 -19.84 -4.08
N PRO A 126 -4.30 -19.33 -5.09
CA PRO A 126 -3.96 -19.55 -6.50
C PRO A 126 -2.52 -19.14 -6.85
N SER A 127 -1.98 -18.10 -6.20
CA SER A 127 -0.59 -17.66 -6.36
C SER A 127 0.46 -18.71 -5.98
N VAL A 128 0.08 -19.69 -5.15
CA VAL A 128 0.93 -20.81 -4.71
C VAL A 128 0.43 -22.15 -5.27
N GLY A 129 -0.69 -22.15 -5.99
CA GLY A 129 -1.28 -23.34 -6.60
C GLY A 129 -1.88 -24.36 -5.63
N GLN A 130 -2.07 -24.01 -4.35
CA GLN A 130 -2.62 -24.90 -3.33
C GLN A 130 -3.38 -24.14 -2.24
N ALA A 131 -4.15 -24.85 -1.43
CA ALA A 131 -4.71 -24.31 -0.20
C ALA A 131 -3.66 -24.34 0.92
N LEU A 132 -3.61 -23.29 1.73
CA LEU A 132 -2.74 -23.18 2.90
C LEU A 132 -3.58 -23.12 4.17
N LEU A 133 -3.04 -23.67 5.27
CA LEU A 133 -3.59 -23.46 6.60
C LEU A 133 -3.04 -22.14 7.14
N GLU A 134 -3.93 -21.16 7.32
CA GLU A 134 -3.57 -19.80 7.72
C GLU A 134 -4.49 -19.30 8.82
N LEU A 135 -4.01 -18.31 9.57
CA LEU A 135 -4.85 -17.56 10.50
C LEU A 135 -5.97 -16.84 9.75
N PRO A 136 -7.19 -16.76 10.31
CA PRO A 136 -8.24 -15.88 9.78
C PRO A 136 -7.69 -14.48 9.56
N THR A 137 -7.71 -14.02 8.31
CA THR A 137 -7.05 -12.77 7.89
C THR A 137 -7.93 -12.02 6.90
N GLY A 138 -8.05 -10.70 7.07
CA GLY A 138 -8.81 -9.81 6.20
C GLY A 138 -8.07 -8.51 5.90
N LEU A 139 -8.52 -7.81 4.86
CA LEU A 139 -8.10 -6.44 4.56
C LEU A 139 -9.16 -5.47 5.08
N PHE A 140 -8.75 -4.29 5.52
CA PHE A 140 -9.70 -3.21 5.82
C PHE A 140 -10.25 -2.62 4.52
N ASP A 141 -11.56 -2.41 4.46
CA ASP A 141 -12.15 -1.49 3.49
C ASP A 141 -12.04 -0.05 4.04
N GLU A 142 -12.13 0.96 3.18
CA GLU A 142 -11.89 2.37 3.52
C GLU A 142 -12.75 2.89 4.69
N ASP A 143 -13.89 2.26 4.97
CA ASP A 143 -14.83 2.62 6.04
C ASP A 143 -14.86 1.65 7.25
N ALA A 144 -13.98 0.65 7.30
CA ALA A 144 -14.10 -0.44 8.27
C ALA A 144 -13.51 -0.09 9.66
N VAL A 145 -14.37 -0.05 10.68
CA VAL A 145 -13.99 -0.08 12.09
C VAL A 145 -13.38 -1.46 12.44
N PHE A 146 -12.37 -1.48 13.32
CA PHE A 146 -11.63 -2.66 13.81
C PHE A 146 -12.46 -3.93 14.07
N ALA A 147 -13.75 -3.78 14.41
CA ALA A 147 -14.65 -4.89 14.73
C ALA A 147 -15.16 -5.72 13.53
N GLY A 148 -15.00 -5.27 12.27
CA GLY A 148 -15.74 -5.85 11.13
C GLY A 148 -15.11 -7.10 10.51
N ARG A 149 -13.97 -6.97 9.84
CA ARG A 149 -13.57 -7.99 8.83
C ARG A 149 -13.00 -9.28 9.37
N ALA A 150 -12.22 -9.24 10.46
CA ALA A 150 -11.61 -10.46 10.97
C ALA A 150 -12.57 -11.27 11.86
N ALA A 151 -13.54 -10.60 12.50
CA ALA A 151 -14.62 -11.27 13.23
C ALA A 151 -15.58 -12.01 12.29
N ASP A 152 -15.88 -11.44 11.11
CA ASP A 152 -16.68 -12.11 10.05
C ASP A 152 -16.03 -13.40 9.50
N LEU A 153 -14.74 -13.64 9.78
CA LEU A 153 -13.99 -14.81 9.30
C LEU A 153 -13.95 -15.96 10.32
N LEU A 154 -14.52 -15.77 11.51
CA LEU A 154 -14.67 -16.78 12.57
C LEU A 154 -16.08 -17.36 12.57
#